data_AF-A0A6A7G3I9-F1
#
_entry.id   AF-A0A6A7G3I9-F1
#
_cell.length_a   1.000
_cell.length_b   1.000
_cell.length_c   1.000
_cell.angle_alpha   90.00
_cell.angle_beta   90.00
_cell.angle_gamma   90.00
#
_symmetry.space_group_name_H-M   'P 1'
#
loop_
_entity.id
_entity.type
_entity.pdbx_description
1 polymer ?
#
loop_
_entity_poly.entity_id
_entity_poly.type
_entity_poly.pdbx_seq_one_letter_code
_entity_poly.pdbx_strand_id
1 'polypeptide(L)'
;GPDAQVMEEKYDTSTNIDNLSSIIKKAEKSILNLDNKKIIRNFAGTRATSSLHDFIIEETKSKGFINVAGIESPGITSSPAIAKYVVEIIKNILKLEFNPEFNPYRIPNIIKKSSDEFLTMKEINKDINLDEGDPNRIICRCEQVREREILEALKRGIDITSTDGIKRRTRAGMGICQGAFCESRVRKIIAEKYYIDETNVSTRGNGSGSDPVRVEIKKLRSLDK
;
A
#
# COMPACT_ATOMS: atom_id res chain seq x y z
N GLY A 1 15.64 3.31 -7.94
CA GLY A 1 14.39 3.94 -8.43
C GLY A 1 14.12 5.20 -7.64
N PRO A 2 13.02 5.93 -7.93
CA PRO A 2 12.10 5.69 -9.05
C PRO A 2 12.72 6.08 -10.41
N ASP A 3 12.02 5.80 -11.49
CA ASP A 3 12.15 6.48 -12.79
C ASP A 3 11.07 7.57 -12.95
N ALA A 4 11.14 8.32 -14.05
CA ALA A 4 10.18 9.34 -14.42
C ALA A 4 9.97 9.31 -15.94
N GLN A 5 8.77 8.93 -16.37
CA GLN A 5 8.37 8.86 -17.76
C GLN A 5 6.96 9.41 -17.90
N VAL A 6 6.69 10.08 -19.03
CA VAL A 6 5.35 10.54 -19.39
C VAL A 6 4.58 9.34 -19.91
N MET A 7 3.40 9.12 -19.36
CA MET A 7 2.50 8.04 -19.76
C MET A 7 1.28 8.65 -20.47
N GLU A 8 0.89 8.08 -21.61
CA GLU A 8 -0.33 8.49 -22.31
C GLU A 8 -1.58 7.92 -21.63
N GLU A 9 -1.49 6.67 -21.15
CA GLU A 9 -2.59 6.00 -20.49
C GLU A 9 -2.60 6.25 -18.97
N LYS A 10 -3.63 6.94 -18.49
CA LYS A 10 -3.82 7.29 -17.06
C LYS A 10 -3.70 6.10 -16.10
N TYR A 11 -4.17 4.93 -16.53
CA TYR A 11 -4.26 3.72 -15.71
C TYR A 11 -3.16 2.70 -16.02
N ASP A 12 -2.24 3.00 -16.94
CA ASP A 12 -1.11 2.13 -17.19
C ASP A 12 -0.14 2.19 -16.00
N THR A 13 -0.16 1.11 -15.24
CA THR A 13 0.73 0.90 -14.11
C THR A 13 1.61 -0.33 -14.35
N SER A 14 1.85 -0.68 -15.61
CA SER A 14 2.73 -1.78 -16.01
C SER A 14 4.20 -1.48 -15.69
N THR A 15 5.07 -2.50 -15.77
CA THR A 15 6.53 -2.30 -15.69
C THR A 15 7.19 -2.76 -16.97
N ASN A 16 8.29 -2.08 -17.33
CA ASN A 16 9.09 -2.34 -18.53
C ASN A 16 10.50 -2.82 -18.14
N ILE A 17 11.03 -3.79 -18.89
CA ILE A 17 12.34 -4.41 -18.62
C ILE A 17 13.51 -3.44 -18.81
N ASP A 18 13.45 -2.58 -19.82
CA ASP A 18 14.50 -1.62 -20.14
C ASP A 18 14.59 -0.53 -19.06
N ASN A 19 13.43 -0.06 -18.57
CA ASN A 19 13.36 0.86 -17.44
C ASN A 19 13.98 0.26 -16.18
N LEU A 20 13.59 -0.98 -15.85
CA LEU A 20 14.11 -1.67 -14.67
C LEU A 20 15.62 -1.95 -14.80
N SER A 21 16.10 -2.34 -15.98
CA SER A 21 17.53 -2.49 -16.26
C SER A 21 18.30 -1.17 -16.07
N SER A 22 17.75 -0.05 -16.57
CA SER A 22 18.32 1.28 -16.37
C SER A 22 18.40 1.66 -14.88
N ILE A 23 17.36 1.34 -14.09
CA ILE A 23 17.36 1.56 -12.64
C ILE A 23 18.45 0.75 -11.95
N ILE A 24 18.61 -0.54 -12.30
CA ILE A 24 19.64 -1.42 -11.75
C ILE A 24 21.04 -0.86 -12.06
N LYS A 25 21.33 -0.56 -13.34
CA LYS A 25 22.62 0.03 -13.77
C LYS A 25 22.95 1.34 -13.05
N LYS A 26 21.94 2.16 -12.75
CA LYS A 26 22.12 3.39 -11.96
C LYS A 26 22.42 3.09 -10.48
N ALA A 27 21.77 2.08 -9.90
CA ALA A 27 22.01 1.67 -8.52
C ALA A 27 23.43 1.10 -8.32
N GLU A 28 23.97 0.41 -9.32
CA GLU A 28 25.35 -0.12 -9.30
C GLU A 28 26.43 0.96 -9.18
N LYS A 29 26.12 2.20 -9.58
CA LYS A 29 27.03 3.34 -9.37
C LYS A 29 27.20 3.68 -7.88
N SER A 30 26.25 3.31 -7.03
CA SER A 30 26.29 3.55 -5.59
C SER A 30 26.65 2.29 -4.80
N ILE A 31 26.27 1.10 -5.28
CA ILE A 31 26.51 -0.18 -4.63
C ILE A 31 27.17 -1.11 -5.65
N LEU A 32 28.47 -1.34 -5.48
CA LEU A 32 29.21 -2.31 -6.29
C LEU A 32 28.64 -3.73 -6.06
N ASN A 33 28.53 -4.51 -7.13
CA ASN A 33 28.06 -5.91 -7.10
C ASN A 33 26.65 -6.08 -6.51
N LEU A 34 25.68 -5.31 -7.02
CA LEU A 34 24.29 -5.45 -6.62
C LEU A 34 23.77 -6.86 -6.93
N ASP A 35 23.38 -7.62 -5.90
CA ASP A 35 22.86 -8.98 -6.10
C ASP A 35 21.41 -8.95 -6.57
N ASN A 36 21.22 -8.98 -7.89
CA ASN A 36 19.88 -8.99 -8.50
C ASN A 36 19.04 -10.21 -8.09
N LYS A 37 19.62 -11.31 -7.58
CA LYS A 37 18.85 -12.46 -7.07
C LYS A 37 17.97 -12.09 -5.87
N LYS A 38 18.28 -10.99 -5.17
CA LYS A 38 17.50 -10.48 -4.04
C LYS A 38 16.28 -9.65 -4.44
N ILE A 39 16.06 -9.38 -5.73
CA ILE A 39 14.85 -8.70 -6.20
C ILE A 39 13.63 -9.60 -5.91
N ILE A 40 12.69 -9.12 -5.10
CA ILE A 40 11.47 -9.85 -4.71
C ILE A 40 10.20 -9.33 -5.37
N ARG A 41 10.18 -8.08 -5.82
CA ARG A 41 9.02 -7.42 -6.44
C ARG A 41 9.45 -6.23 -7.29
N ASN A 42 8.66 -5.95 -8.32
CA ASN A 42 8.64 -4.67 -9.02
C ASN A 42 7.20 -4.12 -9.04
N PHE A 43 7.08 -2.80 -9.11
CA PHE A 43 5.81 -2.10 -9.23
C PHE A 43 6.03 -0.75 -9.91
N ALA A 44 4.94 -0.17 -10.39
CA ALA A 44 4.86 1.15 -10.96
C ALA A 44 3.54 1.79 -10.53
N GLY A 45 3.49 3.12 -10.56
CA GLY A 45 2.31 3.91 -10.29
C GLY A 45 2.40 5.21 -11.09
N THR A 46 1.25 5.75 -11.47
CA THR A 46 1.16 7.01 -12.21
C THR A 46 1.05 8.18 -11.23
N ARG A 47 1.66 9.31 -11.58
CA ARG A 47 1.53 10.57 -10.85
C ARG A 47 0.51 11.45 -11.56
N ALA A 48 -0.34 12.13 -10.79
CA ALA A 48 -1.29 13.10 -11.31
C ALA A 48 -0.59 14.44 -11.57
N THR A 49 0.34 14.46 -12.52
CA THR A 49 1.12 15.65 -12.88
C THR A 49 0.23 16.69 -13.57
N SER A 50 0.37 17.95 -13.17
CA SER A 50 -0.30 19.09 -13.81
C SER A 50 0.54 19.65 -14.95
N SER A 51 -0.12 20.14 -16.00
CA SER A 51 0.54 20.93 -17.07
C SER A 51 1.07 22.28 -16.59
N LEU A 52 0.65 22.74 -15.40
CA LEU A 52 1.15 23.96 -14.77
C LEU A 52 2.44 23.73 -13.97
N HIS A 53 2.88 22.46 -13.84
CA HIS A 53 4.03 22.07 -13.03
C HIS A 53 3.95 22.54 -11.56
N ASP A 54 2.75 22.80 -11.06
CA ASP A 54 2.46 23.19 -9.69
C ASP A 54 1.13 22.56 -9.22
N PHE A 55 0.90 22.60 -7.91
CA PHE A 55 -0.34 22.14 -7.30
C PHE A 55 -1.50 23.06 -7.67
N ILE A 56 -2.65 22.46 -7.95
CA ILE A 56 -3.90 23.17 -8.18
C ILE A 56 -4.75 23.00 -6.92
N ILE A 57 -4.75 24.02 -6.07
CA ILE A 57 -5.54 24.04 -4.82
C ILE A 57 -6.36 25.34 -4.80
N GLU A 58 -7.53 25.32 -5.43
CA GLU A 58 -8.33 26.53 -5.66
C GLU A 58 -9.82 26.22 -5.84
N GLU A 59 -10.68 27.20 -5.55
CA GLU A 59 -12.08 27.16 -5.94
C GLU A 59 -12.21 27.48 -7.44
N THR A 60 -12.97 26.68 -8.17
CA THR A 60 -13.24 26.94 -9.58
C THR A 60 -14.24 28.07 -9.77
N LYS A 61 -14.51 28.43 -11.04
CA LYS A 61 -15.61 29.34 -11.39
C LYS A 61 -16.98 28.85 -10.91
N SER A 62 -17.14 27.54 -10.70
CA SER A 62 -18.35 26.97 -10.12
C SER A 62 -18.23 27.02 -8.59
N LYS A 63 -19.02 27.90 -7.97
CA LYS A 63 -19.01 28.12 -6.53
C LYS A 63 -19.16 26.81 -5.76
N GLY A 64 -18.32 26.59 -4.76
CA GLY A 64 -18.28 25.40 -3.91
C GLY A 64 -17.49 24.22 -4.49
N PHE A 65 -16.99 24.31 -5.72
CA PHE A 65 -16.16 23.25 -6.31
C PHE A 65 -14.68 23.60 -6.17
N ILE A 66 -13.98 22.88 -5.28
CA ILE A 66 -12.55 23.09 -4.97
C ILE A 66 -11.72 21.99 -5.61
N ASN A 67 -10.75 22.37 -6.45
CA ASN A 67 -9.74 21.46 -6.97
C ASN A 67 -8.63 21.24 -5.94
N VAL A 68 -8.17 19.99 -5.83
CA VAL A 68 -6.97 19.59 -5.09
C VAL A 68 -6.23 18.59 -5.96
N ALA A 69 -5.55 19.09 -7.00
CA ALA A 69 -5.04 18.31 -8.12
C ALA A 69 -3.60 18.69 -8.48
N GLY A 70 -2.96 17.94 -9.38
CA GLY A 70 -1.58 18.25 -9.81
C GLY A 70 -0.51 17.87 -8.79
N ILE A 71 -0.87 17.15 -7.73
CA ILE A 71 0.01 16.89 -6.59
C ILE A 71 0.83 15.62 -6.84
N GLU A 72 2.14 15.78 -6.98
CA GLU A 72 3.08 14.69 -7.24
C GLU A 72 3.65 14.07 -5.94
N SER A 73 4.97 13.84 -5.90
CA SER A 73 5.68 13.24 -4.78
C SER A 73 5.48 13.94 -3.42
N PRO A 74 5.29 15.27 -3.31
CA PRO A 74 5.13 15.88 -1.99
C PRO A 74 3.74 15.62 -1.41
N GLY A 75 2.77 15.11 -2.18
CA GLY A 75 1.37 15.04 -1.73
C GLY A 75 1.14 14.28 -0.43
N ILE A 76 1.88 13.19 -0.21
CA ILE A 76 1.77 12.43 1.04
C ILE A 76 2.34 13.23 2.22
N THR A 77 3.48 13.90 2.04
CA THR A 77 4.16 14.63 3.11
C THR A 77 3.48 15.98 3.41
N SER A 78 2.93 16.64 2.39
CA SER A 78 2.24 17.92 2.51
C SER A 78 0.74 17.81 2.76
N SER A 79 0.17 16.60 2.82
CA SER A 79 -1.28 16.40 2.96
C SER A 79 -1.92 17.16 4.14
N PRO A 80 -1.30 17.27 5.34
CA PRO A 80 -1.88 18.05 6.42
C PRO A 80 -1.85 19.57 6.16
N ALA A 81 -0.83 20.06 5.46
CA ALA A 81 -0.73 21.47 5.09
C ALA A 81 -1.74 21.83 3.99
N ILE A 82 -1.89 20.95 2.99
CA ILE A 82 -2.92 21.05 1.95
C ILE A 82 -4.32 21.10 2.58
N ALA A 83 -4.60 20.23 3.55
CA ALA A 83 -5.88 20.23 4.25
C ALA A 83 -6.16 21.57 4.96
N LYS A 84 -5.17 22.14 5.65
CA LYS A 84 -5.30 23.48 6.26
C LYS A 84 -5.55 24.57 5.22
N TYR A 85 -4.86 24.53 4.08
CA TYR A 85 -5.05 25.48 3.00
C TYR A 85 -6.48 25.39 2.41
N VAL A 86 -6.98 24.18 2.19
CA VAL A 86 -8.36 23.95 1.71
C VAL A 86 -9.40 24.47 2.71
N VAL A 87 -9.16 24.33 4.03
CA VAL A 87 -10.06 24.91 5.05
C VAL A 87 -10.16 26.43 4.92
N GLU A 88 -9.07 27.13 4.61
CA GLU A 88 -9.11 28.60 4.38
C GLU A 88 -9.95 28.97 3.16
N ILE A 89 -9.92 28.16 2.09
CA ILE A 89 -10.82 28.35 0.93
C ILE A 89 -12.27 28.15 1.36
N ILE A 90 -12.56 27.06 2.07
CA ILE A 90 -13.93 26.70 2.49
C ILE A 90 -14.55 27.77 3.39
N LYS A 91 -13.78 28.42 4.27
CA LYS A 91 -14.27 29.51 5.15
C LYS A 91 -14.91 30.67 4.37
N ASN A 92 -14.48 30.91 3.13
CA ASN A 92 -15.04 31.96 2.28
C ASN A 92 -16.35 31.54 1.59
N ILE A 93 -16.65 30.24 1.58
CA ILE A 93 -17.80 29.64 0.90
C ILE A 93 -18.89 29.27 1.90
N LEU A 94 -18.50 28.78 3.08
CA LEU A 94 -19.38 28.24 4.11
C LEU A 94 -18.96 28.77 5.49
N LYS A 95 -19.95 28.99 6.35
CA LYS A 95 -19.70 29.23 7.77
C LYS A 95 -19.25 27.92 8.42
N LEU A 96 -18.03 27.91 8.97
CA LEU A 96 -17.48 26.77 9.70
C LEU A 96 -17.70 26.93 11.20
N GLU A 97 -18.04 25.83 11.87
CA GLU A 97 -18.21 25.78 13.32
C GLU A 97 -17.23 24.76 13.91
N PHE A 98 -16.60 25.11 15.03
CA PHE A 98 -15.62 24.24 15.68
C PHE A 98 -16.34 23.05 16.33
N ASN A 99 -15.91 21.83 15.99
CA ASN A 99 -16.40 20.62 16.61
C ASN A 99 -15.41 20.15 17.71
N PRO A 100 -15.72 20.31 19.00
CA PRO A 100 -14.84 19.88 20.09
C PRO A 100 -14.65 18.36 20.15
N GLU A 101 -15.58 17.57 19.58
CA GLU A 101 -15.52 16.11 19.55
C GLU A 101 -14.62 15.58 18.42
N PHE A 102 -14.10 16.44 17.55
CA PHE A 102 -13.24 16.01 16.45
C PHE A 102 -11.86 15.58 16.96
N ASN A 103 -11.59 14.27 16.92
CA ASN A 103 -10.26 13.74 17.13
C ASN A 103 -9.52 13.64 15.78
N PRO A 104 -8.42 14.40 15.53
CA PRO A 104 -7.64 14.28 14.30
C PRO A 104 -6.67 13.09 14.32
N TYR A 105 -6.41 12.49 15.48
CA TYR A 105 -5.45 11.42 15.63
C TYR A 105 -6.10 10.07 15.31
N ARG A 106 -5.36 9.23 14.58
CA ARG A 106 -5.77 7.87 14.23
C ARG A 106 -4.70 6.92 14.73
N ILE A 107 -5.10 5.91 15.49
CA ILE A 107 -4.20 4.86 15.95
C ILE A 107 -3.66 4.12 14.71
N PRO A 108 -2.33 3.97 14.56
CA PRO A 108 -1.76 3.27 13.41
C PRO A 108 -2.30 1.84 13.35
N ASN A 109 -2.51 1.33 12.14
CA ASN A 109 -2.95 -0.06 11.94
C ASN A 109 -1.78 -1.03 11.83
N ILE A 110 -0.66 -0.54 11.30
CA ILE A 110 0.57 -1.29 11.20
C ILE A 110 1.29 -1.17 12.54
N ILE A 111 1.37 -2.28 13.27
CA ILE A 111 2.24 -2.38 14.43
C ILE A 111 3.66 -2.52 13.89
N LYS A 112 4.44 -1.44 13.99
CA LYS A 112 5.85 -1.46 13.62
C LYS A 112 6.58 -2.37 14.60
N LYS A 113 7.16 -3.44 14.07
CA LYS A 113 8.05 -4.33 14.82
C LYS A 113 9.46 -3.83 14.61
N SER A 114 10.17 -3.51 15.69
CA SER A 114 11.59 -3.19 15.61
C SER A 114 12.37 -4.46 15.18
N SER A 115 13.61 -4.29 14.73
CA SER A 115 14.49 -5.43 14.43
C SER A 115 14.66 -6.36 15.63
N ASP A 116 14.70 -5.77 16.82
CA ASP A 116 14.93 -6.48 18.08
C ASP A 116 13.66 -7.19 18.58
N GLU A 117 12.48 -6.76 18.11
CA GLU A 117 11.19 -7.42 18.31
C GLU A 117 10.93 -8.54 17.30
N PHE A 118 11.75 -8.65 16.26
CA PHE A 118 11.57 -9.68 15.23
C PHE A 118 12.08 -11.02 15.72
N LEU A 119 11.15 -11.85 16.18
CA LEU A 119 11.41 -13.21 16.63
C LEU A 119 11.97 -14.10 15.50
N THR A 120 12.82 -15.04 15.86
CA THR A 120 13.33 -16.05 14.92
C THR A 120 12.22 -17.01 14.50
N MET A 121 12.43 -17.71 13.37
CA MET A 121 11.50 -18.75 12.91
C MET A 121 11.23 -19.83 13.96
N LYS A 122 12.23 -20.15 14.79
CA LYS A 122 12.11 -21.14 15.87
C LYS A 122 11.16 -20.65 16.97
N GLU A 123 11.28 -19.38 17.35
CA GLU A 123 10.47 -18.76 18.40
C GLU A 123 9.00 -18.60 17.98
N ILE A 124 8.76 -18.24 16.72
CA ILE A 124 7.40 -18.08 16.20
C ILE A 124 6.73 -19.39 15.81
N ASN A 125 7.45 -20.52 15.75
CA ASN A 125 6.89 -21.79 15.29
C ASN A 125 5.70 -22.23 16.14
N LYS A 126 5.76 -22.03 17.46
CA LYS A 126 4.63 -22.32 18.35
C LYS A 126 3.40 -21.46 18.02
N ASP A 127 3.63 -20.17 17.76
CA ASP A 127 2.58 -19.19 17.47
C ASP A 127 1.95 -19.42 16.07
N ILE A 128 2.70 -19.99 15.12
CA ILE A 128 2.19 -20.37 13.80
C ILE A 128 1.18 -21.53 13.90
N ASN A 129 1.42 -22.44 14.85
CA ASN A 129 0.65 -23.67 15.03
C ASN A 129 -0.45 -23.55 16.10
N LEU A 130 -0.73 -22.33 16.59
CA LEU A 130 -1.91 -22.07 17.41
C LEU A 130 -3.19 -22.33 16.59
N ASP A 131 -4.27 -22.59 17.31
CA ASP A 131 -5.59 -22.85 16.74
C ASP A 131 -6.12 -21.63 15.97
N GLU A 132 -6.95 -21.89 14.96
CA GLU A 132 -7.64 -20.83 14.23
C GLU A 132 -8.53 -20.02 15.18
N GLY A 133 -8.56 -18.69 15.02
CA GLY A 133 -9.23 -17.78 15.93
C GLY A 133 -8.37 -17.30 17.10
N ASP A 134 -7.21 -17.93 17.39
CA ASP A 134 -6.33 -17.45 18.46
C ASP A 134 -5.71 -16.09 18.08
N PRO A 135 -5.92 -15.03 18.88
CA PRO A 135 -5.42 -13.68 18.56
C PRO A 135 -3.89 -13.59 18.45
N ASN A 136 -3.17 -14.53 19.06
CA ASN A 136 -1.71 -14.62 19.02
C ASN A 136 -1.21 -15.45 17.84
N ARG A 137 -2.07 -16.16 17.12
CA ARG A 137 -1.67 -16.97 15.98
C ARG A 137 -0.97 -16.14 14.92
N ILE A 138 0.18 -16.60 14.44
CA ILE A 138 0.92 -15.94 13.37
C ILE A 138 0.38 -16.34 12.00
N ILE A 139 -0.15 -15.35 11.29
CA ILE A 139 -0.68 -15.49 9.94
C ILE A 139 0.42 -15.28 8.89
N CYS A 140 1.21 -14.22 9.03
CA CYS A 140 2.31 -13.93 8.10
C CYS A 140 3.67 -14.05 8.81
N ARG A 141 4.42 -15.11 8.55
CA ARG A 141 5.77 -15.30 9.14
C ARG A 141 6.76 -14.20 8.79
N CYS A 142 6.72 -13.69 7.56
CA CYS A 142 7.74 -12.76 7.06
C CYS A 142 7.62 -11.36 7.66
N GLU A 143 6.41 -10.98 8.08
CA GLU A 143 6.09 -9.67 8.69
C GLU A 143 5.57 -9.86 10.13
N GLN A 144 5.65 -11.11 10.63
CA GLN A 144 5.14 -11.61 11.91
C GLN A 144 3.70 -11.20 12.24
N VAL A 145 2.85 -10.99 11.25
CA VAL A 145 1.48 -10.48 11.46
C VAL A 145 0.65 -11.52 12.17
N ARG A 146 0.09 -11.14 13.33
CA ARG A 146 -0.81 -11.98 14.13
C ARG A 146 -2.26 -11.83 13.68
N GLU A 147 -3.07 -12.83 13.98
CA GLU A 147 -4.49 -12.86 13.62
C GLU A 147 -5.26 -11.66 14.19
N ARG A 148 -4.97 -11.26 15.43
CA ARG A 148 -5.53 -10.03 16.04
C ARG A 148 -5.30 -8.78 15.20
N GLU A 149 -4.15 -8.65 14.53
CA GLU A 149 -3.85 -7.46 13.71
C GLU A 149 -4.76 -7.39 12.47
N ILE A 150 -5.09 -8.56 11.90
CA ILE A 150 -6.02 -8.67 10.77
C ILE A 150 -7.46 -8.39 11.23
N LEU A 151 -7.87 -8.97 12.36
CA LEU A 151 -9.20 -8.73 12.94
C LEU A 151 -9.40 -7.26 13.30
N GLU A 152 -8.40 -6.60 13.89
CA GLU A 152 -8.44 -5.16 14.17
C GLU A 152 -8.48 -4.32 12.90
N ALA A 153 -7.78 -4.74 11.83
CA ALA A 153 -7.90 -4.06 10.54
C ALA A 153 -9.32 -4.14 9.96
N LEU A 154 -9.98 -5.29 10.09
CA LEU A 154 -11.34 -5.58 9.62
C LEU A 154 -12.45 -4.91 10.43
N LYS A 155 -12.20 -4.56 11.68
CA LYS A 155 -13.17 -3.84 12.54
C LYS A 155 -13.21 -2.33 12.28
N ARG A 156 -12.22 -1.78 11.56
CA ARG A 156 -12.20 -0.35 11.24
C ARG A 156 -13.31 -0.05 10.23
N GLY A 157 -13.87 1.16 10.26
CA GLY A 157 -15.07 1.56 9.49
C GLY A 157 -14.95 1.61 7.96
N ILE A 158 -14.05 0.84 7.35
CA ILE A 158 -13.97 0.60 5.92
C ILE A 158 -13.95 -0.91 5.74
N ASP A 159 -14.93 -1.45 5.01
CA ASP A 159 -14.99 -2.87 4.72
C ASP A 159 -13.83 -3.34 3.84
N ILE A 160 -13.25 -4.49 4.17
CA ILE A 160 -12.07 -5.03 3.50
C ILE A 160 -12.39 -6.42 2.96
N THR A 161 -12.80 -6.48 1.70
CA THR A 161 -13.17 -7.73 1.02
C THR A 161 -12.02 -8.31 0.20
N SER A 162 -10.78 -7.87 0.43
CA SER A 162 -9.62 -8.29 -0.38
C SER A 162 -8.32 -8.49 0.39
N THR A 163 -7.49 -9.41 -0.10
CA THR A 163 -6.19 -9.74 0.53
C THR A 163 -5.20 -8.59 0.42
N ASP A 164 -5.22 -7.80 -0.66
CA ASP A 164 -4.43 -6.57 -0.78
C ASP A 164 -4.89 -5.48 0.20
N GLY A 165 -6.19 -5.42 0.51
CA GLY A 165 -6.72 -4.52 1.52
C GLY A 165 -6.11 -4.80 2.90
N ILE A 166 -6.02 -6.08 3.29
CA ILE A 166 -5.31 -6.50 4.51
C ILE A 166 -3.80 -6.22 4.38
N LYS A 167 -3.18 -6.55 3.25
CA LYS A 167 -1.75 -6.28 2.99
C LYS A 167 -1.37 -4.82 3.23
N ARG A 168 -2.15 -3.86 2.73
CA ARG A 168 -1.90 -2.42 2.92
C ARG A 168 -2.09 -1.96 4.36
N ARG A 169 -2.87 -2.70 5.14
CA ARG A 169 -3.28 -2.34 6.51
C ARG A 169 -2.45 -3.01 7.60
N THR A 170 -1.93 -4.21 7.36
CA THR A 170 -1.21 -5.03 8.35
C THR A 170 0.17 -5.48 7.88
N ARG A 171 0.49 -5.30 6.59
CA ARG A 171 1.68 -5.84 5.91
C ARG A 171 1.66 -7.34 5.64
N ALA A 172 0.61 -8.08 5.99
CA ALA A 172 0.53 -9.51 5.68
C ALA A 172 0.67 -9.75 4.16
N GLY A 173 1.72 -10.48 3.77
CA GLY A 173 2.07 -10.73 2.37
C GLY A 173 3.01 -9.70 1.73
N MET A 174 3.56 -8.74 2.48
CA MET A 174 4.57 -7.79 1.97
C MET A 174 6.02 -8.28 2.10
N GLY A 175 6.28 -9.32 2.90
CA GLY A 175 7.62 -9.85 3.10
C GLY A 175 8.16 -10.65 1.92
N ILE A 176 9.34 -11.25 2.06
CA ILE A 176 10.07 -11.96 0.99
C ILE A 176 9.26 -13.01 0.20
N CYS A 177 8.26 -13.65 0.83
CA CYS A 177 7.41 -14.63 0.15
C CYS A 177 6.26 -14.03 -0.68
N GLN A 178 6.05 -12.72 -0.61
CA GLN A 178 5.04 -11.98 -1.37
C GLN A 178 3.60 -12.50 -1.24
N GLY A 179 3.27 -13.14 -0.11
CA GLY A 179 1.93 -13.67 0.17
C GLY A 179 1.76 -15.16 -0.09
N ALA A 180 2.74 -15.84 -0.71
CA ALA A 180 2.62 -17.23 -1.14
C ALA A 180 2.19 -18.24 -0.04
N PHE A 181 2.43 -17.93 1.24
CA PHE A 181 2.06 -18.80 2.36
C PHE A 181 0.88 -18.30 3.20
N CYS A 182 0.72 -16.98 3.32
CA CYS A 182 -0.26 -16.40 4.24
C CYS A 182 -1.55 -15.97 3.55
N GLU A 183 -1.57 -15.85 2.22
CA GLU A 183 -2.72 -15.31 1.50
C GLU A 183 -4.00 -16.14 1.68
N SER A 184 -3.91 -17.46 1.65
CA SER A 184 -5.06 -18.34 1.92
C SER A 184 -5.60 -18.18 3.35
N ARG A 185 -4.71 -18.04 4.34
CA ARG A 185 -5.10 -17.79 5.73
C ARG A 185 -5.78 -16.44 5.90
N VAL A 186 -5.25 -15.40 5.26
CA VAL A 186 -5.87 -14.06 5.23
C VAL A 186 -7.25 -14.13 4.58
N ARG A 187 -7.37 -14.84 3.46
CA ARG A 187 -8.62 -15.03 2.72
C ARG A 187 -9.69 -15.67 3.60
N LYS A 188 -9.35 -16.73 4.31
CA LYS A 188 -10.22 -17.40 5.27
C LYS A 188 -10.73 -16.47 6.38
N ILE A 189 -9.84 -15.69 7.00
CA ILE A 189 -10.23 -14.72 8.05
C ILE A 189 -11.21 -13.66 7.51
N ILE A 190 -11.00 -13.17 6.28
CA ILE A 190 -11.93 -12.22 5.64
C ILE A 190 -13.29 -12.90 5.38
N ALA A 191 -13.26 -14.11 4.83
CA ALA A 191 -14.46 -14.88 4.50
C ALA A 191 -15.33 -15.13 5.73
N GLU A 192 -14.72 -15.57 6.83
CA GLU A 192 -15.37 -15.78 8.12
C GLU A 192 -15.95 -14.48 8.69
N LYS A 193 -15.19 -13.38 8.64
CA LYS A 193 -15.63 -12.07 9.14
C LYS A 193 -16.91 -11.57 8.46
N TYR A 194 -17.04 -11.81 7.16
CA TYR A 194 -18.15 -11.31 6.36
C TYR A 194 -19.20 -12.38 6.01
N TYR A 195 -19.05 -13.60 6.52
CA TYR A 195 -19.94 -14.75 6.23
C TYR A 195 -20.09 -15.00 4.72
N ILE A 196 -18.97 -14.94 3.98
CA ILE A 196 -18.91 -15.21 2.54
C ILE A 196 -18.03 -16.43 2.26
N ASP A 197 -18.20 -17.03 1.10
CA ASP A 197 -17.29 -18.08 0.63
C ASP A 197 -15.88 -17.54 0.36
N GLU A 198 -14.83 -18.31 0.67
CA GLU A 198 -13.42 -17.93 0.44
C GLU A 198 -13.12 -17.59 -1.03
N THR A 199 -13.83 -18.23 -1.97
CA THR A 199 -13.70 -17.97 -3.41
C THR A 199 -14.17 -16.56 -3.79
N ASN A 200 -15.06 -15.94 -3.00
CA ASN A 200 -15.56 -14.58 -3.23
C ASN A 200 -14.63 -13.48 -2.71
N VAL A 201 -13.58 -13.83 -1.97
CA VAL A 201 -12.58 -12.86 -1.50
C VAL A 201 -11.55 -12.64 -2.60
N SER A 202 -11.60 -11.51 -3.31
CA SER A 202 -10.63 -11.24 -4.37
C SER A 202 -9.27 -10.76 -3.84
N THR A 203 -8.22 -10.82 -4.67
CA THR A 203 -6.92 -10.28 -4.25
C THR A 203 -6.94 -8.76 -4.15
N ARG A 204 -7.59 -8.06 -5.10
CA ARG A 204 -7.55 -6.59 -5.19
C ARG A 204 -8.80 -5.88 -4.69
N GLY A 205 -9.94 -6.58 -4.61
CA GLY A 205 -11.24 -6.01 -4.26
C GLY A 205 -12.10 -5.80 -5.51
N ASN A 206 -13.42 -5.87 -5.32
CA ASN A 206 -14.38 -5.65 -6.40
C ASN A 206 -14.25 -4.21 -6.94
N GLY A 207 -14.38 -4.04 -8.27
CA GLY A 207 -14.19 -2.76 -8.93
C GLY A 207 -12.73 -2.34 -9.13
N SER A 208 -11.76 -3.20 -8.78
CA SER A 208 -10.36 -2.99 -9.17
C SER A 208 -10.22 -3.11 -10.69
N GLY A 209 -9.40 -2.24 -11.28
CA GLY A 209 -9.01 -2.35 -12.69
C GLY A 209 -8.23 -3.63 -12.99
N SER A 210 -7.95 -3.87 -14.27
CA SER A 210 -7.20 -5.03 -14.75
C SER A 210 -5.85 -5.20 -14.05
N ASP A 211 -5.35 -6.43 -14.03
CA ASP A 211 -4.05 -6.72 -13.44
C ASP A 211 -2.92 -6.04 -14.22
N PRO A 212 -2.09 -5.23 -13.53
CA PRO A 212 -1.02 -4.53 -14.21
C PRO A 212 -0.01 -5.56 -14.72
N VAL A 213 0.42 -5.39 -15.95
CA VAL A 213 1.47 -6.22 -16.53
C VAL A 213 2.77 -5.96 -15.79
N ARG A 214 3.35 -6.99 -15.18
CA ARG A 214 4.61 -6.90 -14.45
C ARG A 214 5.69 -7.68 -15.17
N VAL A 215 6.89 -7.10 -15.26
CA VAL A 215 8.09 -7.85 -15.66
C VAL A 215 8.28 -9.01 -14.68
N GLU A 216 8.44 -10.21 -15.22
CA GLU A 216 8.73 -11.40 -14.41
C GLU A 216 10.02 -11.23 -13.61
N ILE A 217 9.96 -11.55 -12.32
CA ILE A 217 11.12 -11.46 -11.42
C ILE A 217 12.29 -12.31 -11.91
N LYS A 218 12.03 -13.47 -12.54
CA LYS A 218 13.07 -14.33 -13.10
C LYS A 218 13.90 -13.61 -14.17
N LYS A 219 13.27 -12.79 -15.01
CA LYS A 219 13.94 -12.00 -16.06
C LYS A 219 14.83 -10.91 -15.45
N LEU A 220 14.37 -10.26 -14.38
CA LEU A 220 15.16 -9.26 -13.67
C LEU A 220 16.38 -9.86 -12.98
N ARG A 221 16.21 -11.03 -12.34
CA ARG A 221 17.30 -11.76 -11.67
C ARG A 221 18.38 -12.27 -12.63
N SER A 222 18.11 -12.28 -13.93
CA SER A 222 19.06 -12.71 -14.97
C SER A 222 19.73 -11.57 -15.72
N LEU A 223 19.48 -10.30 -15.37
CA LEU A 223 20.05 -9.14 -16.08
C LEU A 223 21.58 -8.99 -15.95
N ASP A 224 22.21 -9.69 -15.00
CA ASP A 224 23.66 -9.69 -14.78
C ASP A 224 24.33 -11.00 -15.24
N LYS A 225 23.78 -11.64 -16.29
CA LYS A 225 24.45 -12.74 -16.99
C LYS A 225 25.08 -12.26 -18.28
#